data_AF-A0A528N402-F1
#
_entry.id   AF-A0A528N402-F1
#
_cell.length_a   1.000
_cell.length_b   1.000
_cell.length_c   1.000
_cell.angle_alpha   90.00
_cell.angle_beta   90.00
_cell.angle_gamma   90.00
#
_symmetry.space_group_name_H-M   'P 1'
#
loop_
_entity.id
_entity.type
_entity.pdbx_description
1 polymer ?
#
loop_
_entity_poly.entity_id
_entity_poly.type
_entity_poly.pdbx_seq_one_letter_code
_entity_poly.pdbx_strand_id
1 'polypeptide(L)'
;GDEVPQGGTAKFGLIAVDPDGKRQALQGAQWSLVKVERNYQWYRSSNSWNYEPVTFTKSVASGRVDLTADGEATVSLPVDWGRYRLEIE
;
A
#
# COMPACT_ATOMS: atom_id res chain seq x y z
N GLY A 1 -6.34 6.04 -13.76
CA GLY A 1 -7.67 5.50 -13.46
C GLY A 1 -7.40 4.33 -12.58
N ASP A 2 -7.19 4.62 -11.30
CA ASP A 2 -6.45 3.75 -10.37
C ASP A 2 -7.36 3.41 -9.19
N GLU A 3 -8.56 2.94 -9.52
CA GLU A 3 -9.55 2.52 -8.55
C GLU A 3 -9.96 1.08 -8.85
N VAL A 4 -9.96 0.27 -7.80
CA VAL A 4 -10.47 -1.10 -7.84
C VAL A 4 -11.88 -1.04 -7.26
N PRO A 5 -12.88 -1.70 -7.88
CA PRO A 5 -14.22 -1.79 -7.31
C PRO A 5 -14.17 -2.29 -5.86
N GLN A 6 -15.09 -1.79 -5.01
CA GLN A 6 -15.22 -2.29 -3.64
C GLN A 6 -15.37 -3.82 -3.63
N GLY A 7 -14.57 -4.50 -2.81
CA GLY A 7 -14.55 -5.97 -2.72
C GLY A 7 -13.85 -6.64 -3.91
N GLY A 8 -13.24 -5.86 -4.81
CA GLY A 8 -12.49 -6.35 -5.96
C GLY A 8 -11.08 -6.82 -5.61
N THR A 9 -10.38 -7.35 -6.61
CA THR A 9 -8.98 -7.77 -6.48
C THR A 9 -8.06 -6.66 -6.98
N ALA A 10 -7.20 -6.14 -6.11
CA ALA A 10 -6.15 -5.22 -6.51
C ALA A 10 -4.97 -6.02 -7.07
N LYS A 11 -4.52 -5.64 -8.27
CA LYS A 11 -3.37 -6.24 -8.94
C LYS A 11 -2.28 -5.18 -9.09
N PHE A 12 -1.09 -5.51 -8.58
CA PHE A 12 0.09 -4.67 -8.65
C PHE A 12 1.15 -5.35 -9.50
N GLY A 13 1.77 -4.54 -10.36
CA GLY A 13 2.96 -4.89 -11.12
C GLY A 13 4.21 -4.35 -10.45
N LEU A 14 5.21 -5.20 -10.27
CA LEU A 14 6.46 -4.85 -9.63
C LEU A 14 7.64 -5.12 -10.55
N ILE A 15 8.49 -4.12 -10.69
CA ILE A 15 9.80 -4.19 -11.34
C ILE A 15 10.82 -3.51 -10.44
N ALA A 16 12.06 -4.00 -10.45
CA ALA A 16 13.18 -3.30 -9.83
C ALA A 16 13.98 -2.59 -10.92
N VAL A 17 14.35 -1.34 -10.66
CA VAL A 17 15.17 -0.52 -11.56
C VAL A 17 16.41 -0.02 -10.82
N ASP A 18 17.52 0.11 -11.53
CA ASP A 18 18.74 0.74 -11.03
C ASP A 18 18.65 2.28 -11.13
N PRO A 19 19.63 3.04 -10.59
CA PRO A 19 19.65 4.50 -10.69
C PRO A 19 19.73 5.04 -12.13
N ASP A 20 20.17 4.22 -13.08
CA ASP A 20 20.22 4.55 -14.51
C ASP A 20 18.89 4.24 -15.23
N GLY A 21 17.90 3.71 -14.50
CA GLY A 21 16.57 3.36 -15.00
C GLY A 21 16.51 2.00 -15.71
N LYS A 22 17.56 1.18 -15.65
CA LYS A 22 17.56 -0.17 -16.24
C LYS A 22 16.95 -1.15 -15.26
N ARG A 23 16.22 -2.13 -15.79
CA ARG A 23 15.67 -3.22 -14.98
C ARG A 23 16.80 -4.07 -14.39
N GLN A 24 16.65 -4.43 -13.12
CA GLN A 24 17.57 -5.31 -12.42
C GLN A 24 16.81 -6.44 -11.73
N ALA A 25 17.48 -7.57 -11.50
CA ALA A 25 16.94 -8.64 -10.69
C ALA A 25 17.10 -8.29 -9.20
N LEU A 26 16.04 -8.50 -8.42
CA LEU A 26 16.05 -8.34 -6.97
C LEU A 26 15.35 -9.55 -6.35
N GLN A 27 16.12 -10.43 -5.72
CA GLN A 27 15.59 -11.62 -5.07
C GLN A 27 15.13 -11.31 -3.64
N GLY A 28 14.03 -11.93 -3.24
CA GLY A 28 13.52 -11.88 -1.88
C GLY A 28 13.00 -10.51 -1.44
N ALA A 29 12.63 -9.63 -2.37
CA ALA A 29 12.06 -8.32 -2.06
C ALA A 29 10.86 -8.50 -1.14
N GLN A 30 10.88 -7.82 -0.01
CA GLN A 30 9.80 -7.92 0.96
C GLN A 30 8.72 -6.90 0.59
N TRP A 31 7.47 -7.34 0.59
CA TRP A 31 6.34 -6.47 0.31
C TRP A 31 5.33 -6.52 1.44
N SER A 32 4.68 -5.39 1.69
CA SER A 32 3.52 -5.30 2.58
C SER A 32 2.42 -4.46 1.95
N LEU A 33 1.18 -4.94 2.06
CA LEU A 33 0.00 -4.17 1.75
C LEU A 33 -0.60 -3.68 3.07
N VAL A 34 -0.75 -2.37 3.21
CA VAL A 34 -1.36 -1.74 4.39
C VAL A 34 -2.63 -0.99 3.99
N LYS A 35 -3.66 -1.06 4.83
CA LYS A 35 -4.85 -0.22 4.75
C LYS A 35 -4.56 1.08 5.49
N VAL A 36 -4.77 2.21 4.82
CA VAL A 36 -4.57 3.55 5.38
C VAL A 36 -5.93 4.07 5.82
N GLU A 37 -6.11 4.20 7.13
CA GLU A 37 -7.34 4.68 7.74
C GLU A 37 -7.13 6.09 8.31
N ARG A 38 -8.13 6.95 8.13
CA ARG A 38 -8.12 8.30 8.69
C ARG A 38 -9.32 8.46 9.62
N ASN A 39 -9.03 8.55 10.90
CA ASN A 39 -10.02 8.78 11.94
C ASN A 39 -9.93 10.23 12.43
N TYR A 40 -10.97 10.69 13.11
CA TYR A 40 -11.01 12.03 13.70
C TYR A 40 -11.18 11.88 15.20
N GLN A 41 -10.24 12.44 15.95
CA GLN A 41 -10.36 12.57 17.40
C GLN A 41 -11.01 13.91 17.71
N TRP A 42 -12.09 13.87 18.48
CA TRP A 42 -12.81 15.06 18.91
C TRP A 42 -12.49 15.33 20.37
N TYR A 43 -12.18 16.59 20.70
CA TYR A 43 -11.92 17.00 22.06
C TYR A 43 -12.55 18.36 22.35
N ARG A 44 -12.88 18.60 23.62
CA ARG A 44 -13.46 19.86 24.06
C ARG A 44 -12.40 20.72 24.74
N SER A 45 -12.25 21.96 24.30
CA SER A 45 -11.35 22.95 24.91
C SER A 45 -12.04 24.31 24.95
N SER A 46 -11.93 25.01 26.08
CA SER A 46 -12.47 26.38 26.28
C SER A 46 -13.88 26.59 25.71
N ASN A 47 -14.78 25.67 26.04
CA ASN A 47 -16.19 25.66 25.64
C ASN A 47 -16.50 25.41 24.14
N SER A 48 -15.50 25.04 23.33
CA SER A 48 -15.64 24.67 21.93
C SER A 48 -15.25 23.21 21.67
N TRP A 49 -15.88 22.58 20.69
CA TRP A 49 -15.45 21.28 20.15
C TRP A 49 -14.40 21.50 19.07
N ASN A 50 -13.28 20.79 19.17
CA ASN A 50 -12.22 20.75 18.18
C ASN A 50 -12.03 19.32 17.70
N TYR A 51 -11.41 19.16 16.53
CA TYR A 51 -11.06 17.85 16.00
C TYR A 51 -9.66 17.86 15.38
N GLU A 52 -9.01 16.71 15.44
CA GLU A 52 -7.76 16.47 14.74
C GLU A 52 -7.85 15.17 13.93
N PRO A 53 -7.41 15.18 12.66
CA PRO A 53 -7.29 13.96 11.88
C PRO A 53 -6.10 13.13 12.37
N VAL A 54 -6.33 11.84 12.59
CA VAL A 54 -5.29 10.87 12.93
C VAL A 54 -5.29 9.78 11.87
N THR A 55 -4.12 9.56 11.26
CA THR A 55 -3.93 8.53 10.24
C THR A 55 -3.24 7.32 10.86
N PHE A 56 -3.83 6.14 10.63
CA PHE A 56 -3.28 4.86 11.05
C PHE A 56 -3.09 3.95 9.85
N THR A 57 -2.13 3.05 9.95
CA THR A 57 -1.90 1.98 8.98
C THR A 57 -2.18 0.64 9.63
N LYS A 58 -2.93 -0.21 8.93
CA LYS A 58 -3.22 -1.57 9.36
C LYS A 58 -2.64 -2.55 8.35
N SER A 59 -1.80 -3.48 8.79
CA SER A 59 -1.30 -4.54 7.92
C SER A 59 -2.45 -5.40 7.39
N VAL A 60 -2.46 -5.61 6.08
CA VAL A 60 -3.44 -6.45 5.37
C VAL A 60 -2.81 -7.77 5.00
N ALA A 61 -1.67 -7.73 4.32
CA ALA A 61 -0.90 -8.89 3.91
C ALA A 61 0.57 -8.51 3.73
N SER A 62 1.45 -9.49 3.77
CA SER A 62 2.87 -9.32 3.47
C SER A 62 3.44 -10.60 2.86
N GLY A 63 4.55 -10.48 2.15
CA GLY A 63 5.22 -11.62 1.55
C GLY A 63 6.59 -11.27 0.99
N ARG A 64 7.14 -12.22 0.25
CA ARG A 64 8.35 -12.02 -0.56
C ARG A 64 8.03 -12.23 -2.02
N VAL A 65 8.77 -11.53 -2.88
CA VAL A 65 8.68 -11.68 -4.32
C VAL A 65 10.07 -11.56 -4.94
N ASP A 66 10.35 -12.42 -5.90
CA ASP A 66 11.56 -12.31 -6.71
C ASP A 66 11.24 -11.48 -7.95
N LEU A 67 11.97 -10.38 -8.13
CA LEU A 67 11.89 -9.52 -9.30
C LEU A 67 12.98 -9.92 -10.26
N THR A 68 12.64 -10.16 -11.53
CA THR A 68 13.60 -10.48 -12.58
C THR A 68 13.83 -9.26 -13.47
N ALA A 69 15.00 -9.18 -14.12
CA ALA A 69 15.27 -8.11 -15.07
C ALA A 69 14.38 -8.21 -16.34
N ASP A 70 13.95 -9.43 -16.68
CA ASP A 70 13.25 -9.74 -17.92
C ASP A 70 11.71 -9.70 -17.79
N GLY A 71 11.18 -9.49 -16.59
CA GLY A 71 9.75 -9.67 -16.30
C GLY A 71 9.22 -8.72 -15.25
N GLU A 72 7.90 -8.79 -15.08
CA GLU A 72 7.16 -8.09 -14.02
C GLU A 72 6.63 -9.13 -13.05
N ALA A 73 6.87 -8.94 -11.76
CA ALA A 73 6.24 -9.75 -10.75
C ALA A 73 4.85 -9.18 -10.40
N THR A 74 3.90 -10.07 -10.12
CA THR A 74 2.53 -9.66 -9.79
C THR A 74 2.22 -9.95 -8.33
N VAL A 75 1.69 -8.95 -7.63
CA VAL A 75 1.01 -9.13 -6.34
C VAL A 75 -0.48 -8.87 -6.56
N SER A 76 -1.33 -9.85 -6.24
CA SER A 76 -2.77 -9.77 -6.48
C SER A 76 -3.54 -10.24 -5.26
N LEU A 77 -4.35 -9.37 -4.68
CA LEU A 77 -5.01 -9.62 -3.40
C LEU A 77 -6.44 -9.03 -3.41
N PRO A 78 -7.44 -9.70 -2.80
CA PRO A 78 -8.74 -9.09 -2.59
C PRO A 78 -8.60 -7.90 -1.63
N VAL A 79 -9.21 -6.77 -1.97
CA VAL A 79 -9.26 -5.58 -1.13
C VAL A 79 -10.70 -5.18 -0.85
N ASP A 80 -10.96 -4.74 0.37
CA ASP A 80 -12.22 -4.09 0.69
C ASP A 80 -12.18 -2.62 0.25
N TRP A 81 -13.24 -1.84 0.50
CA TRP A 81 -13.23 -0.40 0.25
C TRP A 81 -12.19 0.36 1.09
N GLY A 82 -11.79 1.53 0.57
CA GLY A 82 -10.93 2.47 1.25
C GLY A 82 -9.55 2.63 0.58
N ARG A 83 -8.63 3.24 1.31
CA ARG A 83 -7.28 3.54 0.81
C ARG A 83 -6.30 2.45 1.24
N TYR A 84 -5.48 1.99 0.30
CA TYR A 84 -4.41 1.04 0.55
C TYR A 84 -3.08 1.61 0.04
N ARG A 85 -1.98 1.10 0.59
CA ARG A 85 -0.63 1.40 0.14
C ARG A 85 0.16 0.10 0.08
N LEU A 86 0.79 -0.15 -1.06
CA LEU A 86 1.79 -1.21 -1.21
C LEU A 86 3.16 -0.61 -0.87
N GLU A 87 3.90 -1.29 -0.01
CA GLU A 87 5.25 -0.90 0.42
C GLU A 87 6.21 -2.04 0.10
N ILE A 88 7.43 -1.69 -0.33
CA ILE A 88 8.52 -2.62 -0.69
C ILE A 88 9.75 -2.25 0.14
N GLU A 89 10.44 -3.24 0.69
CA GLU A 89 11.73 -3.13 1.39
C GLU A 89 12.86 -3.80 0.61
#